data_AF-A0A960XL08-F1
#
_entry.id   AF-A0A960XL08-F1
#
_cell.length_a   1.000
_cell.length_b   1.000
_cell.length_c   1.000
_cell.angle_alpha   90.00
_cell.angle_beta   90.00
_cell.angle_gamma   90.00
#
_symmetry.space_group_name_H-M   'P 1'
#
loop_
_entity.id
_entity.type
_entity.pdbx_description
1 polymer ?
#
loop_
_entity_poly.entity_id
_entity_poly.type
_entity_poly.pdbx_seq_one_letter_code
_entity_poly.pdbx_strand_id
1 'polypeptide(L)'
;MTDPNLNPARYNLTYVWLICLVAAMGGLLFGYDWVVVGGAKTFYEPYFGLDTPSLQGWGTSSALVGCLVGAMVSGMLSDRFGRKRLLLSAGFLFTLSAVGTGLAWDFTSYTVFRII
;
A
#
# COMPACT_ATOMS: atom_id res chain seq x y z
N MET A 1 -3.75 25.97 36.42
CA MET A 1 -2.41 26.60 36.26
C MET A 1 -2.16 26.79 34.78
N THR A 2 -2.57 27.93 34.22
CA THR A 2 -2.30 28.32 32.83
C THR A 2 -0.96 29.07 32.83
N ASP A 3 0.10 28.40 32.42
CA ASP A 3 1.43 29.00 32.33
C ASP A 3 1.44 30.09 31.23
N PRO A 4 1.71 31.37 31.57
CA PRO A 4 1.67 32.49 30.62
C PRO A 4 2.88 32.56 29.67
N ASN A 5 3.81 31.60 29.73
CA ASN A 5 5.07 31.57 28.97
C ASN A 5 5.06 30.60 27.78
N LEU A 6 3.89 30.12 27.35
CA LEU A 6 3.81 29.25 26.16
C LEU A 6 3.90 30.11 24.90
N ASN A 7 5.11 30.18 24.33
CA ASN A 7 5.31 30.64 22.96
C ASN A 7 4.37 29.84 22.04
N PRO A 8 3.44 30.47 21.30
CA PRO A 8 2.62 29.75 20.35
C PRO A 8 3.57 29.18 19.31
N ALA A 9 3.74 27.86 19.32
CA ALA A 9 4.65 27.20 18.41
C ALA A 9 4.22 27.54 16.98
N ARG A 10 5.06 28.31 16.27
CA ARG A 10 4.78 28.73 14.90
C ARG A 10 4.85 27.51 13.99
N TYR A 11 3.70 26.91 13.73
CA TYR A 11 3.61 25.79 12.80
C TYR A 11 3.64 26.32 11.38
N ASN A 12 4.51 25.74 10.56
CA ASN A 12 4.51 26.01 9.14
C ASN A 12 3.29 25.29 8.51
N LEU A 13 2.17 26.02 8.41
CA LEU A 13 0.91 25.51 7.86
C LEU A 13 1.09 24.87 6.48
N THR A 14 1.92 25.47 5.61
CA THR A 14 2.23 24.92 4.28
C THR A 14 2.89 23.54 4.38
N TYR A 15 3.80 23.36 5.34
CA TYR A 15 4.45 22.08 5.58
C TYR A 15 3.48 21.01 6.09
N VAL A 16 2.57 21.38 7.00
CA VAL A 16 1.53 20.46 7.51
C VAL A 16 0.58 20.03 6.40
N TRP A 17 0.09 20.98 5.59
CA TRP A 17 -0.76 20.69 4.44
C TRP A 17 -0.09 19.75 3.43
N LEU A 18 1.20 19.96 3.14
CA LEU A 18 1.96 19.07 2.25
C LEU A 18 2.03 17.64 2.80
N ILE A 19 2.32 17.46 4.10
CA ILE A 19 2.38 16.12 4.70
C ILE A 19 1.00 15.45 4.68
N CYS A 20 -0.07 16.18 4.99
CA CYS A 20 -1.43 15.66 4.93
C CYS A 20 -1.81 15.24 3.50
N LEU A 21 -1.46 16.03 2.49
CA LEU A 21 -1.70 15.72 1.09
C LEU A 21 -0.95 14.45 0.69
N VAL A 22 0.34 14.36 1.00
CA VAL A 22 1.17 13.19 0.71
C VAL A 22 0.65 11.93 1.42
N ALA A 23 0.20 12.05 2.67
CA ALA A 23 -0.42 10.94 3.41
C ALA A 23 -1.76 10.52 2.78
N ALA A 24 -2.60 11.47 2.36
CA ALA A 24 -3.86 11.20 1.69
C ALA A 24 -3.65 10.53 0.32
N MET A 25 -2.62 10.95 -0.44
CA MET A 25 -2.23 10.30 -1.69
C MET A 25 -1.81 8.84 -1.47
N GLY A 26 -1.10 8.54 -0.38
CA GLY A 26 -0.76 7.15 -0.03
C GLY A 26 -2.01 6.29 0.18
N GLY A 27 -3.00 6.79 0.92
CA GLY A 27 -4.29 6.10 1.10
C GLY A 27 -5.09 5.95 -0.20
N LEU A 28 -5.08 6.98 -1.05
CA LEU A 28 -5.72 6.93 -2.37
C LEU A 28 -5.08 5.88 -3.27
N LEU A 29 -3.75 5.83 -3.32
CA LEU A 29 -3.00 4.88 -4.14
C LEU A 29 -3.26 3.43 -3.69
N PHE A 30 -3.32 3.21 -2.37
CA PHE A 30 -3.68 1.92 -1.79
C PHE A 30 -5.10 1.48 -2.19
N GLY A 31 -6.08 2.38 -2.08
CA GLY A 31 -7.45 2.08 -2.51
C GLY A 31 -7.59 1.86 -4.02
N TYR A 32 -6.78 2.56 -4.82
CA TYR A 32 -6.75 2.41 -6.27
C TYR A 32 -6.28 1.02 -6.71
N ASP A 33 -5.21 0.50 -6.10
CA ASP A 33 -4.72 -0.86 -6.40
C ASP A 33 -5.81 -1.90 -6.16
N TRP A 34 -6.50 -1.83 -5.01
CA TRP A 34 -7.62 -2.71 -4.68
C TRP A 34 -8.73 -2.72 -5.75
N VAL A 35 -9.10 -1.54 -6.27
CA VAL A 35 -10.13 -1.43 -7.31
C VAL A 35 -9.65 -1.99 -8.65
N VAL A 36 -8.39 -1.72 -9.04
CA VAL A 36 -7.80 -2.26 -10.28
C VAL A 36 -7.75 -3.78 -10.24
N VAL A 37 -7.37 -4.37 -9.09
CA VAL A 37 -7.39 -5.83 -8.89
C VAL A 37 -8.78 -6.41 -9.17
N GLY A 38 -9.79 -5.85 -8.50
CA GLY A 38 -11.16 -6.32 -8.58
C GLY A 38 -11.74 -6.17 -9.98
N GLY A 39 -11.43 -5.07 -10.66
CA GLY A 39 -11.83 -4.83 -12.05
C GLY A 39 -11.12 -5.75 -13.05
N ALA A 40 -9.87 -6.15 -12.77
CA ALA A 40 -9.12 -7.07 -13.61
C ALA A 40 -9.58 -8.54 -13.48
N LYS A 41 -10.31 -8.89 -12.41
CA LYS A 41 -10.76 -10.26 -12.09
C LYS A 41 -11.41 -10.97 -13.27
N THR A 42 -12.33 -10.29 -13.95
CA THR A 42 -13.05 -10.84 -15.11
C THR A 42 -12.15 -11.11 -16.33
N PHE A 43 -10.98 -10.47 -16.41
CA PHE A 43 -10.05 -10.62 -17.54
C PHE A 43 -8.96 -11.65 -17.27
N TYR A 44 -8.42 -11.73 -16.05
CA TYR A 44 -7.34 -12.67 -15.76
C TYR A 44 -7.84 -14.09 -15.45
N GLU A 45 -9.07 -14.25 -14.96
CA GLU A 45 -9.69 -15.58 -14.73
C GLU A 45 -9.73 -16.46 -16.00
N PRO A 46 -10.25 -15.97 -17.14
CA PRO A 46 -10.22 -16.74 -18.39
C PRO A 46 -8.82 -16.81 -19.02
N TYR A 47 -7.94 -15.82 -18.78
CA TYR A 47 -6.57 -15.82 -19.30
C TYR A 47 -5.70 -16.91 -18.68
N PHE A 48 -5.83 -17.15 -17.37
CA PHE A 48 -5.09 -18.19 -16.65
C PHE A 48 -5.84 -19.52 -16.54
N GLY A 49 -7.06 -19.64 -17.08
CA GLY A 49 -7.86 -20.87 -17.01
C GLY A 49 -8.26 -21.26 -15.58
N LEU A 50 -8.54 -20.27 -14.73
CA LEU A 50 -8.82 -20.47 -13.30
C LEU A 50 -10.29 -20.83 -13.08
N ASP A 51 -10.66 -22.10 -13.29
CA ASP A 51 -12.04 -22.58 -13.10
C ASP A 51 -12.38 -22.85 -11.62
N THR A 52 -11.39 -22.88 -10.72
CA THR A 52 -11.62 -23.22 -9.31
C THR A 52 -11.77 -21.96 -8.44
N PRO A 53 -12.87 -21.80 -7.69
CA PRO A 53 -13.10 -20.64 -6.81
C PRO A 53 -12.01 -20.40 -5.76
N SER A 54 -11.34 -21.47 -5.32
CA SER A 54 -10.25 -21.41 -4.32
C SER A 54 -9.03 -20.67 -4.85
N LEU A 55 -8.65 -20.89 -6.12
CA LEU A 55 -7.50 -20.22 -6.73
C LEU A 55 -7.81 -18.74 -7.01
N GLN A 56 -9.01 -18.43 -7.50
CA GLN A 56 -9.45 -17.05 -7.69
C GLN A 56 -9.45 -16.26 -6.37
N GLY A 57 -9.93 -16.88 -5.29
CA GLY A 57 -9.91 -16.32 -3.94
C GLY A 57 -8.49 -16.11 -3.41
N TRP A 58 -7.57 -17.03 -3.70
CA TRP A 58 -6.17 -16.90 -3.29
C TRP A 58 -5.47 -15.72 -3.99
N GLY A 59 -5.72 -15.52 -5.30
CA GLY A 59 -5.14 -14.42 -6.07
C GLY A 59 -5.55 -13.01 -5.60
N THR A 60 -6.76 -12.87 -5.02
CA THR A 60 -7.24 -11.59 -4.47
C THR A 60 -6.95 -11.43 -2.97
N SER A 61 -7.03 -12.51 -2.19
CA SER A 61 -6.79 -12.47 -0.74
C SER A 61 -5.31 -12.43 -0.35
N SER A 62 -4.40 -12.92 -1.19
CA SER A 62 -2.95 -12.83 -0.98
C SER A 62 -2.46 -11.40 -0.76
N ALA A 63 -3.01 -10.43 -1.50
CA ALA A 63 -2.72 -9.01 -1.31
C ALA A 63 -3.10 -8.52 0.09
N LEU A 64 -4.27 -8.92 0.61
CA LEU A 64 -4.70 -8.57 1.97
C LEU A 64 -3.78 -9.15 3.03
N VAL A 65 -3.29 -10.38 2.82
CA VAL A 65 -2.33 -11.01 3.73
C VAL A 65 -1.02 -10.21 3.76
N GLY A 66 -0.49 -9.84 2.59
CA GLY A 66 0.68 -8.97 2.47
C GLY A 66 0.48 -7.62 3.17
N CYS A 67 -0.67 -6.99 2.95
CA CYS A 67 -1.03 -5.72 3.58
C CYS A 67 -1.13 -5.81 5.11
N LEU A 68 -1.70 -6.90 5.63
CA LEU A 68 -1.81 -7.14 7.07
C LEU A 68 -0.43 -7.28 7.71
N VAL A 69 0.45 -8.08 7.11
CA VAL A 69 1.83 -8.23 7.56
C VAL A 69 2.58 -6.90 7.46
N GLY A 70 2.44 -6.19 6.34
CA GLY A 70 3.03 -4.88 6.10
C GLY A 70 2.59 -3.84 7.13
N ALA A 71 1.29 -3.81 7.49
CA ALA A 71 0.76 -2.89 8.50
C ALA A 71 1.33 -3.17 9.90
N MET A 72 1.44 -4.44 10.29
CA MET A 72 2.04 -4.84 11.57
C MET A 72 3.52 -4.43 11.66
N VAL A 73 4.29 -4.66 10.59
CA VAL A 73 5.72 -4.32 10.55
C VAL A 73 5.92 -2.80 10.46
N SER A 74 5.07 -2.11 9.68
CA SER A 74 5.11 -0.65 9.47
C SER A 74 5.09 0.14 10.77
N GLY A 75 4.25 -0.25 11.74
CA GLY A 75 4.20 0.40 13.05
C GLY A 75 5.55 0.40 13.77
N MET A 76 6.16 -0.78 13.90
CA MET A 76 7.46 -0.95 14.55
C MET A 76 8.61 -0.27 13.78
N LEU A 77 8.56 -0.31 12.44
CA LEU A 77 9.56 0.32 11.58
C LEU A 77 9.47 1.86 11.60
N SER A 78 8.25 2.41 11.74
CA SER A 78 7.99 3.85 11.83
C SER A 78 8.66 4.47 13.04
N ASP A 79 8.57 3.80 14.19
CA ASP A 79 9.15 4.27 15.45
C ASP A 79 10.69 4.25 15.42
N ARG A 80 11.29 3.30 14.67
CA ARG A 80 12.75 3.14 14.60
C ARG A 80 13.43 3.96 13.51
N PHE A 81 12.82 4.07 12.32
CA PHE A 81 13.43 4.72 11.14
C PHE A 81 12.83 6.10 10.80
N GLY A 82 11.74 6.48 11.45
CA GLY A 82 11.03 7.74 11.24
C GLY A 82 10.04 7.70 10.06
N ARG A 83 8.94 8.43 10.21
CA ARG A 83 7.78 8.42 9.29
C ARG A 83 8.12 8.74 7.82
N LYS A 84 9.04 9.67 7.55
CA LYS A 84 9.36 10.10 6.18
C LYS A 84 10.02 8.99 5.35
N ARG A 85 10.97 8.26 5.95
CA ARG A 85 11.70 7.18 5.25
C ARG A 85 10.78 6.00 4.99
N LEU A 86 9.91 5.70 5.94
CA LEU A 86 8.92 4.64 5.81
C LEU A 86 7.94 4.91 4.67
N LEU A 87 7.48 6.16 4.52
CA LEU A 87 6.57 6.53 3.44
C LEU A 87 7.22 6.39 2.06
N LEU A 88 8.51 6.76 1.93
CA LEU A 88 9.28 6.59 0.70
C LEU A 88 9.50 5.11 0.37
N SER A 89 9.83 4.28 1.37
CA SER A 89 9.98 2.84 1.15
C SER A 89 8.68 2.17 0.75
N ALA A 90 7.54 2.59 1.32
CA ALA A 90 6.23 2.07 0.95
C ALA A 90 5.91 2.39 -0.52
N GLY A 91 6.16 3.63 -0.97
CA GLY A 91 5.98 3.99 -2.38
C GLY A 91 6.89 3.21 -3.32
N PHE A 92 8.12 2.90 -2.92
CA PHE A 92 9.04 2.09 -3.70
C PHE A 92 8.56 0.63 -3.82
N LEU A 93 8.17 0.00 -2.71
CA LEU A 93 7.60 -1.35 -2.69
C LEU A 93 6.34 -1.43 -3.58
N PHE A 94 5.46 -0.44 -3.47
CA PHE A 94 4.24 -0.36 -4.28
C PHE A 94 4.54 -0.25 -5.78
N THR A 95 5.55 0.53 -6.14
CA THR A 95 5.98 0.66 -7.54
C THR A 95 6.55 -0.66 -8.06
N LEU A 96 7.37 -1.34 -7.26
CA LEU A 96 7.95 -2.64 -7.61
C LEU A 96 6.87 -3.71 -7.78
N SER A 97 5.89 -3.73 -6.87
CA SER A 97 4.73 -4.61 -6.89
C SER A 97 3.87 -4.41 -8.15
N ALA A 98 3.56 -3.15 -8.49
CA ALA A 98 2.79 -2.80 -9.68
C ALA A 98 3.51 -3.21 -10.98
N VAL A 99 4.82 -2.94 -11.09
CA VAL A 99 5.63 -3.31 -12.25
C VAL A 99 5.75 -4.83 -12.37
N GLY A 100 5.98 -5.54 -11.27
CA GLY A 100 6.04 -7.00 -11.24
C GLY A 100 4.72 -7.66 -11.60
N THR A 101 3.60 -7.08 -11.15
CA THR A 101 2.25 -7.55 -11.51
C THR A 101 1.96 -7.36 -13.00
N GLY A 102 2.43 -6.26 -13.60
CA GLY A 102 2.30 -6.02 -15.04
C GLY A 102 3.17 -6.91 -15.93
N LEU A 103 4.30 -7.40 -15.39
CA LEU A 103 5.23 -8.31 -16.08
C LEU A 103 5.00 -9.79 -15.74
N ALA A 104 3.97 -10.13 -14.97
CA ALA A 104 3.76 -11.49 -14.50
C ALA A 104 3.51 -12.47 -15.66
N TRP A 105 4.33 -13.52 -15.74
CA TRP A 105 4.24 -14.58 -16.74
C TRP A 105 3.36 -15.77 -16.29
N ASP A 106 3.28 -16.00 -14.98
CA ASP A 106 2.54 -17.10 -14.36
C ASP A 106 1.63 -16.62 -13.22
N PHE A 107 0.56 -17.36 -12.93
CA PHE A 107 -0.36 -17.05 -11.82
C PHE A 107 0.35 -16.96 -10.46
N THR A 108 1.35 -17.80 -10.22
CA THR A 108 2.17 -17.76 -9.01
C THR A 108 3.01 -16.49 -8.95
N SER A 109 3.62 -16.08 -10.07
CA SER A 109 4.40 -14.84 -10.12
C SER A 109 3.53 -13.61 -9.88
N TYR A 110 2.31 -13.57 -10.45
CA TYR A 110 1.31 -12.55 -10.18
C TYR A 110 0.94 -12.48 -8.69
N THR A 111 0.70 -13.64 -8.06
CA THR A 111 0.34 -13.74 -6.64
C THR A 111 1.49 -13.30 -5.72
N VAL A 112 2.74 -13.60 -6.07
CA VAL A 112 3.91 -13.19 -5.28
C VAL A 112 4.13 -11.68 -5.36
N PHE A 113 4.05 -11.08 -6.54
CA PHE A 113 4.19 -9.62 -6.67
C PHE A 113 3.09 -8.89 -5.92
N ARG A 114 1.87 -9.43 -5.88
CA ARG A 114 0.74 -8.94 -5.08
C ARG A 114 0.95 -8.93 -3.56
N ILE A 115 1.80 -9.79 -3.04
CA ILE A 115 2.08 -9.88 -1.59
C ILE A 115 3.09 -8.81 -1.16
N ILE A 116 3.94 -8.37 -2.09
CA ILE A 116 5.00 -7.37 -1.90
C ILE A 116 4.40 -5.96 -1.96
#